data_AF-A0A6A1VS56-F1
#
_entry.id   AF-A0A6A1VS56-F1
#
_cell.length_a   1.000
_cell.length_b   1.000
_cell.length_c   1.000
_cell.angle_alpha   90.00
_cell.angle_beta   90.00
_cell.angle_gamma   90.00
#
_symmetry.space_group_name_H-M   'P 1'
#
loop_
_entity.id
_entity.type
_entity.pdbx_description
1 polymer ?
#
loop_
_entity_poly.entity_id
_entity_poly.type
_entity_poly.pdbx_seq_one_letter_code
_entity_poly.pdbx_strand_id
1 'polypeptide(L)'
;MNKEEWTRVCDLFASEEFQRRSAINKENRAKLKIVHTLGARSFQRTRALLKNPESDEISAALLYKKTHTNKDGMWTSEDARKFFEKMEALQLQYKSEGKSYTEVEIFAEVLGTKAGYV
;
A
#
# COMPACT_ATOMS: atom_id res chain seq x y z
N MET A 1 20.70 -7.36 26.26
CA MET A 1 20.78 -5.89 26.33
C MET A 1 21.24 -5.53 27.73
N ASN A 2 22.37 -4.85 27.86
CA ASN A 2 22.94 -4.44 29.15
C ASN A 2 22.40 -3.05 29.58
N LYS A 3 22.74 -2.63 30.80
CA LYS A 3 22.24 -1.37 31.38
C LYS A 3 22.67 -0.14 30.56
N GLU A 4 23.90 -0.13 30.05
CA GLU A 4 24.42 1.00 29.26
C GLU A 4 23.72 1.12 27.90
N GLU A 5 23.50 -0.01 27.23
CA GLU A 5 22.72 -0.07 25.98
C GLU A 5 21.30 0.43 26.19
N TRP A 6 20.64 0.05 27.29
CA TRP A 6 19.30 0.51 27.61
C TRP A 6 19.25 2.02 27.86
N THR A 7 20.20 2.57 28.62
CA THR A 7 20.29 4.01 28.87
C THR A 7 20.45 4.78 27.56
N ARG A 8 21.33 4.32 26.65
CA ARG A 8 21.52 4.97 25.34
C ARG A 8 20.23 5.00 24.51
N VAL A 9 19.43 3.94 24.56
CA VAL A 9 18.13 3.90 23.88
C VAL A 9 17.14 4.88 24.51
N CYS A 10 17.08 4.95 25.83
CA CYS A 10 16.27 5.93 26.54
C CYS A 10 16.67 7.37 26.19
N ASP A 11 17.97 7.69 26.18
CA ASP A 11 18.49 9.01 25.83
C ASP A 11 18.17 9.38 24.37
N LEU A 12 18.30 8.42 23.44
CA LEU A 12 17.90 8.61 22.05
C LEU A 12 16.41 8.97 21.93
N PHE A 13 15.53 8.26 22.62
CA PHE A 13 14.09 8.55 22.60
C PHE A 13 13.74 9.86 23.32
N ALA A 14 14.51 10.25 24.34
CA ALA A 14 14.32 11.52 25.05
C ALA A 14 14.85 12.73 24.25
N SER A 15 15.73 12.51 23.27
CA SER A 15 16.29 13.59 22.46
C SER A 15 15.22 14.42 21.73
N GLU A 16 15.43 15.73 21.65
CA GLU A 16 14.52 16.65 20.97
C GLU A 16 14.36 16.30 19.48
N GLU A 17 15.44 15.87 18.83
CA GLU A 17 15.42 15.45 17.43
C GLU A 17 14.46 14.26 17.23
N PHE A 18 14.56 13.24 18.08
CA PHE A 18 13.69 12.08 18.00
C PHE A 18 12.23 12.48 18.25
N GLN A 19 11.97 13.27 19.30
CA GLN A 19 10.62 13.72 19.63
C GLN A 19 9.99 14.54 18.51
N ARG A 20 10.76 15.47 17.90
CA ARG A 20 10.32 16.24 16.74
C ARG A 20 9.96 15.32 15.56
N ARG A 21 10.84 14.36 15.22
CA ARG A 21 10.58 13.41 14.12
C ARG A 21 9.38 12.52 14.42
N SER A 22 9.21 12.10 15.67
CA SER A 22 8.08 11.31 16.14
C SER A 22 6.76 12.07 15.98
N ALA A 23 6.70 13.34 16.40
CA ALA A 23 5.53 14.19 16.26
C ALA A 23 5.13 14.38 14.77
N ILE A 24 6.10 14.70 13.91
CA ILE A 24 5.88 14.83 12.46
C ILE A 24 5.36 13.51 11.87
N ASN A 25 5.99 12.38 12.22
CA ASN A 25 5.57 11.08 11.73
C ASN A 25 4.16 10.70 12.20
N LYS A 26 3.77 11.06 13.43
CA LYS A 26 2.42 10.87 13.95
C LYS A 26 1.38 11.67 13.15
N GLU A 27 1.66 12.94 12.88
CA GLU A 27 0.79 13.78 12.03
C GLU A 27 0.69 13.23 10.60
N ASN A 28 1.82 12.81 10.01
CA ASN A 28 1.82 12.20 8.69
C ASN A 28 1.05 10.89 8.66
N ARG A 29 1.13 10.08 9.72
CA ARG A 29 0.36 8.84 9.85
C ARG A 29 -1.15 9.10 9.92
N ALA A 30 -1.56 10.20 10.55
CA ALA A 30 -2.97 10.62 10.61
C ALA A 30 -3.52 11.08 9.25
N LYS A 31 -2.66 11.60 8.35
CA LYS A 31 -3.03 11.97 6.98
C LYS A 31 -3.21 10.76 6.04
N LEU A 32 -2.77 9.57 6.44
CA LEU A 32 -2.85 8.36 5.62
C LEU A 32 -4.29 7.79 5.66
N LYS A 33 -5.07 8.10 4.62
CA LYS A 33 -6.48 7.68 4.48
C LYS A 33 -6.67 6.21 4.07
N ILE A 34 -5.71 5.66 3.34
CA ILE A 34 -5.76 4.30 2.80
C ILE A 34 -4.61 3.51 3.43
N VAL A 35 -4.93 2.38 4.05
CA VAL A 35 -3.95 1.59 4.80
C VAL A 35 -3.72 0.25 4.11
N HIS A 36 -2.45 -0.10 3.94
CA HIS A 36 -2.03 -1.42 3.47
C HIS A 36 -2.04 -2.44 4.62
N THR A 37 -2.55 -3.65 4.38
CA THR A 37 -2.78 -4.66 5.44
C THR A 37 -1.71 -5.74 5.55
N LEU A 38 -0.83 -5.89 4.55
CA LEU A 38 0.15 -6.99 4.54
C LEU A 38 1.47 -6.67 5.26
N GLY A 39 1.50 -5.59 6.06
CA GLY A 39 2.68 -5.16 6.81
C GLY A 39 3.90 -4.94 5.92
N ALA A 40 5.03 -5.55 6.27
CA ALA A 40 6.31 -5.42 5.54
C ALA A 40 6.39 -6.26 4.25
N ARG A 41 5.31 -6.93 3.84
CA ARG A 41 5.31 -7.73 2.62
C ARG A 41 5.25 -6.81 1.39
N SER A 42 6.24 -6.94 0.50
CA SER A 42 6.27 -6.20 -0.75
C SER A 42 5.20 -6.68 -1.75
N PHE A 43 4.81 -5.81 -2.68
CA PHE A 43 3.89 -6.18 -3.77
C PHE A 43 4.41 -7.34 -4.60
N GLN A 44 5.70 -7.39 -4.93
CA GLN A 44 6.31 -8.51 -5.66
C GLN A 44 6.13 -9.84 -4.94
N ARG A 45 6.31 -9.86 -3.60
CA ARG A 45 6.11 -11.08 -2.81
C ARG A 45 4.64 -11.47 -2.71
N THR A 46 3.74 -10.49 -2.63
CA THR A 46 2.30 -10.75 -2.68
C THR A 46 1.90 -11.34 -4.04
N ARG A 47 2.46 -10.84 -5.14
CA ARG A 47 2.24 -11.40 -6.48
C ARG A 47 2.71 -12.85 -6.57
N ALA A 48 3.93 -13.14 -6.13
CA ALA A 48 4.45 -14.51 -6.15
C ALA A 48 3.56 -15.51 -5.38
N LEU A 49 2.88 -15.06 -4.31
CA LEU A 49 1.93 -15.91 -3.57
C LEU A 49 0.54 -16.01 -4.21
N LEU A 50 0.14 -15.03 -5.01
CA LEU A 50 -1.16 -15.00 -5.68
C LEU A 50 -1.11 -15.67 -7.07
N LYS A 51 0.08 -15.97 -7.59
CA LYS A 51 0.23 -16.72 -8.84
C LYS A 51 -0.45 -18.07 -8.71
N ASN A 52 -1.44 -18.31 -9.57
CA ASN A 52 -2.08 -19.61 -9.70
C ASN A 52 -1.30 -20.41 -10.76
N PRO A 53 -1.00 -21.71 -10.57
CA PRO A 53 -0.40 -22.54 -11.61
C PRO A 53 -1.17 -22.54 -12.96
N GLU A 54 -2.46 -22.19 -12.97
CA GLU A 54 -3.29 -22.13 -14.18
C GLU A 54 -3.34 -20.75 -14.86
N SER A 55 -2.91 -19.68 -14.19
CA SER A 55 -2.94 -18.31 -14.75
C SER A 55 -1.85 -17.43 -14.15
N ASP A 56 -1.00 -16.90 -15.03
CA ASP A 56 0.14 -16.06 -14.66
C ASP A 56 -0.21 -14.57 -14.50
N GLU A 57 -1.42 -14.15 -14.87
CA GLU A 57 -1.84 -12.75 -14.84
C GLU A 57 -2.67 -12.41 -13.60
N ILE A 58 -2.02 -11.71 -12.66
CA ILE A 58 -2.71 -11.08 -11.52
C ILE A 58 -3.14 -9.70 -11.97
N SER A 59 -4.45 -9.43 -11.99
CA SER A 59 -4.93 -8.09 -12.33
C SER A 59 -4.53 -7.07 -11.26
N ALA A 60 -4.28 -5.82 -11.67
CA ALA A 60 -4.00 -4.71 -10.75
C ALA A 60 -5.07 -4.58 -9.65
N ALA A 61 -6.35 -4.71 -10.03
CA ALA A 61 -7.47 -4.69 -9.09
C ALA A 61 -7.41 -5.84 -8.07
N LEU A 62 -7.06 -7.06 -8.50
CA LEU A 62 -6.93 -8.21 -7.60
C LEU A 62 -5.80 -8.01 -6.58
N LEU A 63 -4.65 -7.50 -7.04
CA LEU A 63 -3.54 -7.14 -6.16
C LEU A 63 -3.95 -6.07 -5.15
N TYR A 64 -4.64 -5.03 -5.61
CA TYR A 64 -5.15 -3.96 -4.76
C TYR A 64 -6.13 -4.47 -3.69
N LYS A 65 -7.09 -5.31 -4.09
CA LYS A 65 -8.04 -5.96 -3.18
C LYS A 65 -7.31 -6.72 -2.08
N LYS A 66 -6.37 -7.59 -2.44
CA LYS A 66 -5.63 -8.40 -1.45
C LYS A 66 -4.84 -7.57 -0.44
N THR A 67 -4.35 -6.41 -0.88
CA THR A 67 -3.45 -5.56 -0.10
C THR A 67 -4.19 -4.54 0.77
N HIS A 68 -5.47 -4.28 0.50
CA HIS A 68 -6.29 -3.27 1.18
C HIS A 68 -7.55 -3.84 1.86
N THR A 69 -7.68 -5.16 1.92
CA THR A 69 -8.66 -5.88 2.74
C THR A 69 -8.00 -6.52 3.96
N ASN A 70 -8.77 -6.65 5.04
CA ASN A 70 -8.38 -7.41 6.24
C ASN A 70 -8.44 -8.93 5.98
N LYS A 71 -7.99 -9.72 6.96
CA LYS A 71 -8.07 -11.20 6.89
C LYS A 71 -9.51 -11.70 6.70
N ASP A 72 -10.48 -10.96 7.23
CA ASP A 72 -11.92 -11.26 7.14
C ASP A 72 -12.55 -10.78 5.82
N GLY A 73 -11.75 -10.22 4.90
CA GLY A 73 -12.21 -9.71 3.60
C GLY A 73 -12.87 -8.31 3.65
N MET A 74 -13.00 -7.72 4.83
CA MET A 74 -13.53 -6.36 5.00
C MET A 74 -12.53 -5.30 4.52
N TRP A 75 -13.03 -4.26 3.87
CA TRP A 75 -12.22 -3.13 3.40
C TRP A 75 -11.67 -2.29 4.56
N THR A 76 -10.44 -1.79 4.39
CA THR A 76 -9.81 -0.91 5.39
C THR A 76 -10.45 0.46 5.47
N SER A 77 -11.01 0.95 4.37
CA SER A 77 -11.79 2.19 4.31
C SER A 77 -12.75 2.15 3.13
N GLU A 78 -13.78 3.00 3.20
CA GLU A 78 -14.74 3.17 2.11
C GLU A 78 -14.06 3.75 0.85
N ASP A 79 -13.05 4.62 1.04
CA ASP A 79 -12.25 5.14 -0.06
C ASP A 79 -11.48 4.01 -0.76
N ALA A 80 -10.90 3.05 -0.02
CA ALA A 80 -10.23 1.90 -0.61
C ALA A 80 -11.17 1.08 -1.49
N ARG A 81 -12.42 0.86 -1.04
CA ARG A 81 -13.45 0.19 -1.85
C ARG A 81 -13.74 0.95 -3.15
N LYS A 82 -13.92 2.27 -3.08
CA LYS A 82 -14.16 3.12 -4.27
C LYS A 82 -12.99 3.11 -5.24
N PHE A 83 -11.75 3.11 -4.76
CA PHE A 83 -10.58 3.00 -5.62
C PHE A 83 -10.52 1.64 -6.32
N PHE A 84 -10.84 0.56 -5.61
CA PHE A 84 -10.95 -0.77 -6.22
C PHE A 84 -12.00 -0.80 -7.35
N GLU A 85 -13.20 -0.28 -7.10
CA GLU A 85 -14.28 -0.21 -8.11
C GLU A 85 -13.85 0.59 -9.36
N LYS A 86 -13.14 1.70 -9.17
CA LYS A 86 -12.57 2.49 -10.28
C LYS A 86 -11.52 1.70 -11.07
N MET A 87 -10.66 0.93 -10.40
CA MET A 87 -9.67 0.08 -11.08
C MET A 87 -10.34 -1.01 -11.91
N GLU A 88 -11.37 -1.68 -11.38
CA GLU A 88 -12.11 -2.69 -12.14
C GLU A 88 -12.81 -2.09 -13.37
N ALA A 89 -13.45 -0.93 -13.21
CA ALA A 89 -14.10 -0.24 -14.32
C ALA A 89 -13.11 0.15 -15.42
N LEU A 90 -11.95 0.71 -15.05
CA LEU A 90 -10.91 1.10 -16.00
C LEU A 90 -10.32 -0.12 -16.73
N GLN A 91 -10.10 -1.23 -16.02
CA GLN A 91 -9.67 -2.49 -16.62
C GLN A 91 -10.68 -3.02 -17.65
N LEU A 92 -11.97 -2.97 -17.33
CA LEU A 92 -13.02 -3.42 -18.24
C LEU A 92 -13.12 -2.51 -19.46
N GLN A 93 -12.99 -1.19 -19.28
CA GLN A 93 -12.97 -0.23 -20.37
C GLN A 93 -11.82 -0.52 -21.34
N TYR A 94 -10.59 -0.64 -20.84
CA TYR A 94 -9.44 -0.92 -21.73
C TYR A 94 -9.56 -2.25 -22.46
N LYS A 95 -10.10 -3.30 -21.81
CA LYS A 95 -10.43 -4.57 -22.48
C LYS A 95 -11.44 -4.38 -23.61
N SER A 96 -12.48 -3.58 -23.41
CA SER A 96 -13.49 -3.30 -24.44
C SER A 96 -12.95 -2.47 -25.60
N GLU A 97 -12.00 -1.59 -25.34
CA GLU A 97 -11.33 -0.75 -26.36
C GLU A 97 -10.17 -1.48 -27.06
N GLY A 98 -9.84 -2.71 -26.66
CA GLY A 98 -8.70 -3.47 -27.17
C GLY A 98 -7.34 -2.86 -26.82
N LYS A 99 -7.30 -1.95 -25.83
CA LYS A 99 -6.06 -1.30 -25.38
C LYS A 99 -5.32 -2.20 -24.41
N SER A 100 -4.03 -2.40 -24.66
CA SER A 100 -3.13 -2.94 -23.65
C SER A 100 -2.89 -1.88 -22.57
N TYR A 101 -2.83 -2.31 -21.32
CA TYR A 101 -2.47 -1.46 -20.19
C TYR A 101 -1.53 -2.21 -19.25
N THR A 102 -0.78 -1.45 -18.48
CA THR A 102 0.06 -1.94 -17.39
C THR A 102 -0.61 -1.67 -16.05
N GLU A 103 -0.22 -2.44 -15.02
CA GLU A 103 -0.69 -2.21 -13.66
C GLU A 103 -0.33 -0.79 -13.16
N VAL A 104 0.85 -0.29 -13.55
CA VAL A 104 1.36 1.02 -13.16
C VAL A 104 0.47 2.14 -13.71
N GLU A 105 0.04 2.03 -14.96
CA GLU A 105 -0.88 3.01 -15.57
C GLU A 105 -2.22 3.06 -14.84
N ILE A 106 -2.81 1.90 -14.52
CA ILE A 106 -4.06 1.85 -13.75
C ILE A 106 -3.88 2.48 -12.37
N PHE A 107 -2.81 2.14 -11.66
CA PHE A 107 -2.56 2.71 -10.35
C PHE A 107 -2.33 4.22 -10.42
N ALA A 108 -1.55 4.69 -11.39
CA ALA A 108 -1.29 6.11 -11.60
C ALA A 108 -2.58 6.88 -11.91
N GLU A 109 -3.46 6.31 -12.73
CA GLU A 109 -4.73 6.95 -13.12
C GLU A 109 -5.74 6.98 -11.97
N VAL A 110 -5.82 5.91 -11.18
CA VAL A 110 -6.81 5.80 -10.09
C VAL A 110 -6.33 6.45 -8.78
N LEU A 111 -5.08 6.22 -8.40
CA LEU A 111 -4.51 6.69 -7.12
C LEU A 111 -3.72 8.00 -7.28
N GLY A 112 -3.43 8.42 -8.51
CA GLY A 112 -2.60 9.56 -8.82
C GLY A 112 -1.10 9.23 -8.84
N THR A 113 -0.30 10.16 -9.35
CA THR A 113 1.16 10.11 -9.31
C THR A 113 1.68 11.09 -8.28
N LYS A 114 2.75 10.71 -7.56
CA LYS A 114 3.44 11.62 -6.64
C LYS A 114 4.78 12.00 -7.24
N ALA A 115 5.02 13.30 -7.40
CA ALA A 115 6.31 13.81 -7.85
C ALA A 115 7.44 13.37 -6.89
N GLY A 116 8.57 12.94 -7.45
CA GLY A 116 9.76 12.55 -6.68
C GLY A 116 9.86 11.06 -6.30
N TYR A 117 8.92 10.22 -6.75
CA TYR A 117 9.05 8.77 -6.73
C TYR A 117 9.06 8.27 -8.19
N VAL A 118 10.15 7.62 -8.61
CA VAL A 118 10.33 6.96 -9.92
C VAL A 118 10.09 5.47 -9.75
#